data_AF-A0A1W9IRW6-F1
#
_entry.id   AF-A0A1W9IRW6-F1
#
_cell.length_a   1.000
_cell.length_b   1.000
_cell.length_c   1.000
_cell.angle_alpha   90.00
_cell.angle_beta   90.00
_cell.angle_gamma   90.00
#
_symmetry.space_group_name_H-M   'P 1'
#
loop_
_entity.id
_entity.type
_entity.pdbx_description
1 polymer ?
#
loop_
_entity_poly.entity_id
_entity_poly.type
_entity_poly.pdbx_seq_one_letter_code
_entity_poly.pdbx_strand_id
1 'polypeptide(L)' 'LFVREDGMPITEYLPEGHEGREIYGLITDPTPDKGRALKHKAATTTAPPDEPAPSAK' A
#
# COMPACT_ATOMS: atom_id res chain seq x y z
N LEU A 1 5.34 2.94 -5.39
CA LEU A 1 4.98 3.76 -4.22
C LEU A 1 4.92 5.21 -4.68
N PHE A 2 3.85 5.93 -4.32
CA PHE A 2 3.78 7.36 -4.57
C PHE A 2 4.61 8.10 -3.52
N VAL A 3 5.22 9.19 -3.93
CA VAL A 3 6.16 9.94 -3.11
C VAL A 3 5.68 11.40 -3.09
N ARG A 4 5.75 12.04 -1.93
CA ARG A 4 5.46 13.47 -1.78
C ARG A 4 6.63 14.30 -2.34
N GLU A 5 6.44 15.62 -2.40
CA GLU A 5 7.49 16.57 -2.82
C GLU A 5 8.73 16.55 -1.91
N ASP A 6 8.57 16.10 -0.66
CA ASP A 6 9.64 15.91 0.33
C ASP A 6 10.45 14.62 0.12
N GLY A 7 10.08 13.78 -0.86
CA GLY A 7 10.72 12.50 -1.13
C GLY A 7 10.30 11.36 -0.20
N MET A 8 9.33 11.57 0.70
CA MET A 8 8.78 10.51 1.55
C MET A 8 7.66 9.72 0.86
N PRO A 9 7.63 8.38 1.03
CA PRO A 9 6.57 7.56 0.48
C PRO A 9 5.24 7.85 1.19
N ILE A 10 4.16 7.91 0.41
CA ILE A 10 2.81 8.05 0.95
C ILE A 10 2.35 6.69 1.47
N THR A 11 2.03 6.62 2.76
CA THR A 11 1.68 5.37 3.44
C THR A 11 0.26 5.35 3.99
N GLU A 12 -0.53 6.43 3.88
CA GLU A 12 -1.92 6.44 4.38
C GLU A 12 -2.87 5.46 3.68
N TYR A 13 -2.51 4.99 2.47
CA TYR A 13 -3.25 3.97 1.73
C TYR A 13 -2.68 2.57 1.91
N LEU A 14 -1.58 2.44 2.64
CA LEU A 14 -1.02 1.13 2.95
C LEU A 14 -1.86 0.49 4.06
N PRO A 15 -2.15 -0.82 3.95
CA PRO A 15 -2.81 -1.57 5.01
C PRO A 15 -2.07 -1.44 6.35
N GLU A 16 -2.79 -1.64 7.43
CA GLU A 16 -2.17 -1.82 8.75
C GLU A 16 -1.34 -3.12 8.74
N GLY A 17 -0.10 -3.07 9.22
CA GLY A 17 0.86 -4.18 9.13
C GLY A 17 1.66 -4.24 7.82
N HIS A 18 1.52 -3.26 6.92
CA HIS A 18 2.37 -3.17 5.74
C HIS A 18 3.74 -2.59 6.12
N GLU A 19 4.84 -3.28 5.76
CA GLU A 19 6.22 -2.90 6.14
C GLU A 19 6.52 -1.43 5.85
N GLY A 20 6.12 -0.91 4.68
CA GLY A 20 6.28 0.51 4.35
C GLY A 20 5.59 1.48 5.34
N ARG A 21 4.43 1.14 5.90
CA ARG A 21 3.73 1.95 6.90
C ARG A 21 4.35 1.80 8.29
N GLU A 22 4.95 0.65 8.60
CA GLU A 22 5.67 0.44 9.85
C GLU A 22 7.03 1.15 9.87
N ILE A 23 7.75 1.14 8.74
CA ILE A 23 9.06 1.78 8.59
C ILE A 23 8.93 3.31 8.57
N TYR A 24 8.00 3.84 7.76
CA TYR A 24 7.88 5.28 7.53
C TYR A 24 6.76 5.94 8.35
N GLY A 25 5.96 5.16 9.08
CA GLY A 25 4.79 5.67 9.82
C GLY A 25 3.61 5.97 8.90
N LEU A 26 2.65 6.76 9.40
CA LEU A 26 1.48 7.22 8.64
C LEU A 26 1.79 8.55 7.94
N ILE A 27 1.98 8.52 6.63
CA ILE A 27 2.33 9.65 5.77
C ILE A 27 1.16 9.90 4.81
N THR A 28 0.55 11.08 4.94
CA THR A 28 -0.62 11.49 4.17
C THR A 28 -0.25 11.98 2.77
N ASP A 29 -1.17 11.87 1.81
CA ASP A 29 -1.01 12.43 0.46
C ASP A 29 -1.43 13.91 0.45
N PRO A 30 -0.53 14.85 0.14
CA PRO A 30 -0.88 16.27 -0.01
C PRO A 30 -1.65 16.55 -1.31
N THR A 31 -1.66 15.61 -2.26
CA THR A 31 -2.21 15.76 -3.61
C THR A 31 -3.12 14.58 -3.98
N PRO A 32 -4.23 14.36 -3.26
CA PRO A 32 -5.10 13.20 -3.47
C PRO A 32 -5.70 13.11 -4.89
N ASP A 33 -5.80 14.24 -5.60
CA ASP A 33 -6.38 14.37 -6.94
C ASP A 33 -5.37 14.32 -8.09
N LYS A 34 -4.08 14.53 -7.80
CA LYS A 34 -3.01 14.61 -8.81
C LYS A 34 -2.32 13.25 -8.93
N GLY A 35 -2.58 12.51 -10.01
CA GLY A 35 -1.84 11.28 -10.34
C GLY A 35 -2.50 9.96 -9.93
N ARG A 36 -3.72 10.02 -9.40
CA ARG A 36 -4.49 8.85 -9.00
C ARG A 36 -5.55 8.42 -10.04
N ALA A 37 -5.40 8.71 -11.33
CA ALA A 37 -6.38 8.23 -12.34
C ALA A 37 -6.51 6.68 -12.41
N LEU A 38 -5.59 5.94 -11.78
CA LEU A 38 -5.61 4.48 -11.61
C LEU A 38 -6.06 4.00 -10.21
N LYS A 39 -6.88 4.76 -9.44
CA LYS A 39 -7.42 4.31 -8.11
C LYS A 39 -8.15 2.96 -8.19
N HIS A 40 -8.54 2.53 -9.38
CA HIS A 40 -9.27 1.29 -9.64
C HIS A 40 -8.42 0.00 -9.68
N LYS A 41 -7.10 0.04 -9.47
CA LYS A 41 -6.25 -1.17 -9.49
C LYS A 41 -5.64 -1.60 -8.15
N ALA A 42 -5.73 -0.77 -7.10
CA ALA A 42 -5.24 -1.14 -5.77
C ALA A 42 -6.31 -1.80 -4.89
N ALA A 43 -7.59 -1.67 -5.24
CA ALA A 43 -8.71 -2.27 -4.51
C ALA A 43 -8.97 -3.76 -4.87
N THR A 44 -8.15 -4.38 -5.74
CA THR A 44 -8.31 -5.78 -6.13
C THR A 44 -7.30 -6.73 -5.50
N THR A 45 -6.39 -6.28 -4.63
CA THR A 45 -5.73 -7.20 -3.69
C THR A 45 -6.59 -7.31 -2.45
N THR A 46 -7.76 -7.93 -2.63
CA THR A 46 -8.28 -8.84 -1.64
C THR A 46 -7.16 -9.84 -1.40
N ALA A 47 -6.46 -9.71 -0.27
CA ALA A 47 -5.63 -10.81 0.20
C ALA A 47 -6.53 -12.05 0.25
N PRO A 48 -6.18 -13.17 -0.41
CA PRO A 48 -6.82 -14.43 -0.07
C PRO A 48 -6.51 -14.73 1.41
N PRO A 49 -7.50 -14.99 2.27
CA PRO A 49 -7.22 -15.67 3.53
C PRO A 49 -6.81 -17.11 3.17
N ASP A 50 -5.81 -17.63 3.88
CA ASP A 50 -5.32 -19.01 3.82
C ASP A 50 -4.53 -19.43 2.56
N GLU A 51 -3.22 -19.26 2.64
CA GLU A 51 -2.29 -20.19 1.99
C GLU A 51 -1.74 -21.14 3.07
N PRO A 52 -2.24 -22.39 3.22
CA PRO A 52 -1.46 -23.42 3.88
C PRO A 52 -0.38 -23.86 2.90
N ALA A 53 0.87 -23.78 3.37
CA ALA A 53 2.10 -24.12 2.66
C ALA A 53 1.99 -25.40 1.80
N PRO A 54 2.68 -25.47 0.64
CA PRO A 54 2.71 -26.69 -0.16
C PRO A 54 3.57 -27.72 0.56
N SER A 55 2.92 -28.56 1.38
CA SER A 55 3.53 -29.77 1.89
C SER A 55 3.60 -30.79 0.75
N ALA A 56 4.75 -30.83 0.10
CA ALA A 56 5.10 -31.86 -0.87
C ALA A 56 5.02 -33.25 -0.22
N LYS A 57 4.22 -34.14 -0.81
CA LYS A 57 4.49 -35.58 -0.81
C LYS A 57 3.82 -36.28 -1.97
#